data_AF-A0A7J9BKB1-F1
#
_entry.id   AF-A0A7J9BKB1-F1
#
_cell.length_a   1.000
_cell.length_b   1.000
_cell.length_c   1.000
_cell.angle_alpha   90.00
_cell.angle_beta   90.00
_cell.angle_gamma   90.00
#
_symmetry.space_group_name_H-M   'P 1'
#
loop_
_entity.id
_entity.type
_entity.pdbx_description
1 polymer ?
#
loop_
_entity_poly.entity_id
_entity_poly.type
_entity_poly.pdbx_seq_one_letter_code
_entity_poly.pdbx_strand_id
1 'polypeptide(L)'
;MYLRGNGTGERKKFERIYDYDVYNDLGDPDHNLKHKRSVLGGKHFPYPRRCRTGRWRCETDPFSEKRNGHFYVPRDECFSEIKQLTFSAKTVYSLMHCLIPTVQSTIADPNKPFPHIGAVDSLFSDGINLPPLKEQGLWNTVLPKLFTAITEGSEDVLRFKAPDTMAREKFFWFRDEEFARQTLAGLNPHSIRLVTEWPLKSKLDPSIYGPAESAITDEMINQEIGGIMTVEQALRQKRLFILDYHDLYLPYVKKVRELNGTALYGSRTLFFLNSNDTLRPLAIELTRPPMDGKPQWKQVYVPSWDSTACWLWRFAKTHVFAHDAGYHQLVSHWLRTHCVTEPYIIATNRQLSVMHPIYRLLHSHFRYTMEINALARESLINADGIIENSFSPGKYPLELCAVAYDLEWQFDHQALPADLISRGMAEEDPNAPHGLRLTINDYPFANDGLLIWDALKQWVSAYVTHYYPNSSVVESDKELQEWWEEIRTVGHASGHHAAVNFGQYAYAGYFPNKPTIARTKMPSEDPSDQEWKLFVENPEASLLQCFPSQMQATKVMAVLDVLSHHSPDEEYIGEEMEPSWGEDPVIKAAFEKLNGRLKGLLMKEIQTAI
;
A
#
# COMPACT_ATOMS: atom_id res chain seq x y z
N MET A 1 -35.05 3.73 -7.76
CA MET A 1 -34.92 4.02 -9.21
C MET A 1 -34.08 5.26 -9.50
N TYR A 2 -34.26 6.39 -8.79
CA TYR A 2 -33.48 7.63 -9.04
C TYR A 2 -31.95 7.48 -8.80
N LEU A 3 -31.53 6.87 -7.68
CA LEU A 3 -30.10 6.69 -7.35
C LEU A 3 -29.35 5.74 -8.30
N ARG A 4 -30.05 4.83 -8.99
CA ARG A 4 -29.43 3.88 -9.94
C ARG A 4 -29.13 4.53 -11.30
N GLY A 5 -29.85 5.60 -11.64
CA GLY A 5 -29.83 6.18 -12.98
C GLY A 5 -30.30 5.20 -14.06
N ASN A 6 -29.84 5.41 -15.30
CA ASN A 6 -30.20 4.62 -16.48
C ASN A 6 -28.98 4.09 -17.27
N GLY A 7 -27.78 4.16 -16.70
CA GLY A 7 -26.54 3.70 -17.35
C GLY A 7 -25.98 4.58 -18.47
N THR A 8 -26.59 5.72 -18.77
CA THR A 8 -26.20 6.59 -19.91
C THR A 8 -25.91 8.02 -19.48
N GLY A 9 -25.30 8.82 -20.37
CA GLY A 9 -25.00 10.24 -20.14
C GLY A 9 -23.77 10.51 -19.27
N GLU A 10 -23.21 11.70 -19.46
CA GLU A 10 -22.14 12.25 -18.62
C GLU A 10 -22.71 12.75 -17.30
N ARG A 11 -22.09 12.36 -16.19
CA ARG A 11 -22.56 12.71 -14.85
C ARG A 11 -22.29 14.17 -14.50
N LYS A 12 -23.22 14.79 -13.76
CA LYS A 12 -23.15 16.22 -13.36
C LYS A 12 -22.99 16.35 -11.85
N LYS A 13 -22.33 17.42 -11.40
CA LYS A 13 -21.94 17.64 -9.98
C LYS A 13 -23.10 17.55 -8.97
N PHE A 14 -24.33 17.87 -9.38
CA PHE A 14 -25.50 17.82 -8.50
C PHE A 14 -26.20 16.45 -8.49
N GLU A 15 -25.81 15.51 -9.36
CA GLU A 15 -26.44 14.20 -9.47
C GLU A 15 -26.01 13.28 -8.33
N ARG A 16 -26.93 12.42 -7.92
CA ARG A 16 -26.75 11.40 -6.88
C ARG A 16 -26.87 10.00 -7.48
N ILE A 17 -26.25 9.79 -8.64
CA ILE A 17 -26.38 8.56 -9.42
C ILE A 17 -25.17 7.67 -9.18
N TYR A 18 -25.43 6.49 -8.61
CA TYR A 18 -24.45 5.44 -8.33
C TYR A 18 -24.53 4.38 -9.41
N ASP A 19 -23.43 4.18 -10.13
CA ASP A 19 -23.33 3.18 -11.19
C ASP A 19 -21.87 2.76 -11.42
N TYR A 20 -21.67 1.62 -12.09
CA TYR A 20 -20.35 1.03 -12.29
C TYR A 20 -19.76 1.35 -13.65
N ASP A 21 -18.43 1.47 -13.68
CA ASP A 21 -17.66 1.39 -14.91
C ASP A 21 -16.27 0.78 -14.62
N VAL A 22 -15.54 0.44 -15.66
CA VAL A 22 -14.19 -0.12 -15.60
C VAL A 22 -13.14 0.99 -15.41
N TYR A 23 -11.93 0.64 -14.96
CA TYR A 23 -10.82 1.60 -14.91
C TYR A 23 -10.24 1.77 -16.32
N ASN A 24 -10.87 2.65 -17.08
CA ASN A 24 -10.49 3.05 -18.43
C ASN A 24 -10.25 4.57 -18.55
N ASP A 25 -10.23 5.26 -17.42
CA ASP A 25 -10.05 6.70 -17.27
C ASP A 25 -8.65 7.07 -16.76
N LEU A 26 -7.71 6.11 -16.71
CA LEU A 26 -6.35 6.31 -16.20
C LEU A 26 -5.36 6.81 -17.26
N GLY A 27 -5.56 6.44 -18.52
CA GLY A 27 -4.72 6.87 -19.64
C GLY A 27 -5.21 8.16 -20.29
N ASP A 28 -4.30 8.88 -20.96
CA ASP A 28 -4.62 10.10 -21.73
C ASP A 28 -4.08 10.06 -23.18
N PRO A 29 -4.54 9.10 -23.99
CA PRO A 29 -3.98 8.85 -25.32
C PRO A 29 -4.25 9.97 -26.33
N ASP A 30 -5.29 10.80 -26.12
CA ASP A 30 -5.58 11.98 -26.95
C ASP A 30 -4.54 13.09 -26.75
N HIS A 31 -4.01 13.25 -25.53
CA HIS A 31 -2.93 14.19 -25.27
C HIS A 31 -1.57 13.65 -25.75
N ASN A 32 -1.29 12.37 -25.46
CA ASN A 32 -0.07 11.70 -25.88
C ASN A 32 -0.29 10.19 -25.96
N LEU A 33 -0.04 9.58 -27.12
CA LEU A 33 -0.20 8.13 -27.31
C LEU A 33 0.63 7.30 -26.31
N LYS A 34 1.74 7.83 -25.77
CA LYS A 34 2.53 7.17 -24.72
C LYS A 34 1.78 7.04 -23.38
N HIS A 35 0.74 7.85 -23.18
CA HIS A 35 -0.12 7.82 -21.99
C HIS A 35 -1.26 6.81 -22.14
N LYS A 36 -1.33 6.03 -23.23
CA LYS A 36 -2.26 4.90 -23.31
C LYS A 36 -1.98 3.90 -22.17
N ARG A 37 -3.03 3.46 -21.49
CA ARG A 37 -2.98 2.42 -20.45
C ARG A 37 -4.02 1.34 -20.73
N SER A 38 -3.75 0.15 -20.22
CA SER A 38 -4.68 -0.97 -20.32
C SER A 38 -5.97 -0.70 -19.54
N VAL A 39 -7.11 -1.11 -20.09
CA VAL A 39 -8.40 -1.05 -19.39
C VAL A 39 -8.48 -2.19 -18.37
N LEU A 40 -8.81 -1.86 -17.11
CA LEU A 40 -8.89 -2.83 -16.00
C LEU A 40 -10.34 -3.03 -15.57
N GLY A 41 -10.70 -4.29 -15.30
CA GLY A 41 -12.07 -4.74 -15.06
C GLY A 41 -12.66 -5.57 -16.21
N GLY A 42 -11.88 -5.82 -17.26
CA GLY A 42 -12.23 -6.72 -18.36
C GLY A 42 -11.77 -8.17 -18.14
N LYS A 43 -11.91 -9.02 -19.16
CA LYS A 43 -11.47 -10.43 -19.09
C LYS A 43 -9.95 -10.61 -19.00
N HIS A 44 -9.17 -9.69 -19.60
CA HIS A 44 -7.72 -9.79 -19.64
C HIS A 44 -7.04 -9.24 -18.38
N PHE A 45 -7.65 -8.23 -17.76
CA PHE A 45 -7.23 -7.67 -16.49
C PHE A 45 -8.45 -7.60 -15.59
N PRO A 46 -8.80 -8.69 -14.89
CA PRO A 46 -9.85 -8.67 -13.88
C PRO A 46 -9.54 -7.59 -12.84
N TYR A 47 -10.55 -6.82 -12.45
CA TYR A 47 -10.39 -5.73 -11.49
C TYR A 47 -11.74 -5.31 -10.91
N PRO A 48 -11.79 -4.78 -9.67
CA PRO A 48 -12.98 -4.15 -9.13
C PRO A 48 -13.50 -3.03 -10.05
N ARG A 49 -14.81 -2.81 -10.02
CA ARG A 49 -15.42 -1.66 -10.69
C ARG A 49 -15.19 -0.37 -9.90
N ARG A 50 -15.31 0.76 -10.59
CA ARG A 50 -15.30 2.10 -10.00
C ARG A 50 -16.60 2.83 -10.30
N CYS A 51 -16.79 4.00 -9.70
CA CYS A 51 -17.90 4.88 -10.00
C CYS A 51 -17.90 5.34 -11.47
N ARG A 52 -19.01 5.11 -12.17
CA ARG A 52 -19.22 5.59 -13.54
C ARG A 52 -19.28 7.12 -13.57
N THR A 53 -18.46 7.72 -14.43
CA THR A 53 -18.42 9.17 -14.67
C THR A 53 -19.10 9.53 -15.99
N GLY A 54 -19.02 8.65 -16.99
CA GLY A 54 -19.76 8.76 -18.24
C GLY A 54 -19.29 9.87 -19.16
N ARG A 55 -18.06 10.38 -19.00
CA ARG A 55 -17.45 11.32 -19.95
C ARG A 55 -17.26 10.63 -21.30
N TRP A 56 -17.05 11.44 -22.32
CA TRP A 56 -16.87 10.98 -23.69
C TRP A 56 -15.63 10.07 -23.83
N ARG A 57 -15.65 9.19 -24.82
CA ARG A 57 -14.49 8.35 -25.14
C ARG A 57 -13.39 9.17 -25.80
N CYS A 58 -12.14 8.73 -25.66
CA CYS A 58 -11.01 9.29 -26.39
C CYS A 58 -11.18 9.05 -27.90
N GLU A 59 -10.71 9.99 -28.70
CA GLU A 59 -10.73 9.89 -30.17
C GLU A 59 -9.68 8.87 -30.67
N THR A 60 -8.53 8.85 -30.02
CA THR A 60 -7.39 7.97 -30.35
C THR A 60 -7.55 6.53 -29.85
N ASP A 61 -8.36 6.32 -28.81
CA ASP A 61 -8.62 5.01 -28.22
C ASP A 61 -10.05 4.94 -27.67
N PRO A 62 -11.03 4.44 -28.44
CA PRO A 62 -12.45 4.44 -28.06
C PRO A 62 -12.77 3.63 -26.78
N PHE A 63 -11.84 2.81 -26.31
CA PHE A 63 -11.97 2.08 -25.05
C PHE A 63 -11.63 2.95 -23.83
N SER A 64 -10.82 4.00 -24.00
CA SER A 64 -10.46 4.95 -22.95
C SER A 64 -11.50 6.06 -22.79
N GLU A 65 -11.75 6.47 -21.55
CA GLU A 65 -12.59 7.62 -21.22
C GLU A 65 -11.73 8.90 -21.17
N LYS A 66 -12.23 9.99 -21.75
CA LYS A 66 -11.53 11.27 -21.82
C LYS A 66 -11.32 11.86 -20.43
N ARG A 67 -10.12 12.36 -20.19
CA ARG A 67 -9.67 12.94 -18.91
C ARG A 67 -9.83 14.46 -18.92
N ASN A 68 -11.07 14.94 -18.97
CA ASN A 68 -11.37 16.37 -18.87
C ASN A 68 -12.36 16.68 -17.74
N GLY A 69 -12.26 17.89 -17.21
CA GLY A 69 -13.15 18.35 -16.14
C GLY A 69 -12.95 17.60 -14.82
N HIS A 70 -14.00 17.60 -14.00
CA HIS A 70 -14.01 16.98 -12.67
C HIS A 70 -14.29 15.47 -12.77
N PHE A 71 -13.61 14.67 -11.95
CA PHE A 71 -13.93 13.25 -11.81
C PHE A 71 -15.17 13.09 -10.93
N TYR A 72 -16.32 12.88 -11.55
CA TYR A 72 -17.60 12.80 -10.85
C TYR A 72 -17.60 11.72 -9.76
N VAL A 73 -18.19 12.09 -8.62
CA VAL A 73 -18.78 11.18 -7.65
C VAL A 73 -20.20 11.69 -7.31
N PRO A 74 -21.10 10.82 -6.83
CA PRO A 74 -22.41 11.24 -6.32
C PRO A 74 -22.28 12.37 -5.31
N ARG A 75 -23.17 13.37 -5.40
CA ARG A 75 -23.02 14.63 -4.64
C ARG A 75 -22.80 14.44 -3.13
N ASP A 76 -23.42 13.41 -2.55
CA ASP A 76 -23.34 13.13 -1.11
C ASP A 76 -22.00 12.48 -0.69
N GLU A 77 -21.24 11.94 -1.65
CA GLU A 77 -19.94 11.30 -1.43
C GLU A 77 -18.78 12.30 -1.46
N CYS A 78 -19.02 13.52 -1.96
CA CYS A 78 -18.01 14.57 -1.99
C CYS A 78 -17.54 14.91 -0.58
N PHE A 79 -16.26 15.25 -0.45
CA PHE A 79 -15.71 15.76 0.80
C PHE A 79 -16.50 16.94 1.35
N SER A 80 -16.46 17.08 2.68
CA SER A 80 -16.78 18.35 3.32
C SER A 80 -15.82 19.45 2.82
N GLU A 81 -16.18 20.72 3.00
CA GLU A 81 -15.27 21.82 2.65
C GLU A 81 -13.93 21.71 3.41
N ILE A 82 -13.97 21.29 4.67
CA ILE A 82 -12.79 21.11 5.53
C ILE A 82 -11.87 20.01 4.96
N LYS A 83 -12.43 18.84 4.66
CA LYS A 83 -11.65 17.72 4.12
C LYS A 83 -11.18 17.98 2.69
N GLN A 84 -11.97 18.70 1.88
CA GLN A 84 -11.53 19.16 0.55
C GLN A 84 -10.29 20.04 0.61
N LEU A 85 -10.20 20.96 1.57
CA LEU A 85 -9.01 21.78 1.76
C LEU A 85 -7.78 20.94 2.12
N THR A 86 -7.97 19.87 2.89
CA THR A 86 -6.89 18.95 3.29
C THR A 86 -6.39 18.07 2.14
N PHE A 87 -7.30 17.49 1.35
CA PHE A 87 -6.96 16.38 0.42
C PHE A 87 -7.14 16.68 -1.07
N SER A 88 -7.48 17.92 -1.48
CA SER A 88 -7.70 18.17 -2.91
C SER A 88 -6.47 17.87 -3.77
N ALA A 89 -6.68 17.33 -4.97
CA ALA A 89 -5.61 17.18 -5.96
C ALA A 89 -4.85 18.50 -6.19
N LYS A 90 -5.56 19.63 -6.16
CA LYS A 90 -4.95 20.97 -6.24
C LYS A 90 -4.00 21.23 -5.07
N THR A 91 -4.36 20.86 -3.84
CA THR A 91 -3.50 20.98 -2.66
C THR A 91 -2.19 20.19 -2.85
N VAL A 92 -2.29 18.91 -3.23
CA VAL A 92 -1.13 18.05 -3.49
C VAL A 92 -0.28 18.59 -4.63
N TYR A 93 -0.88 18.95 -5.77
CA TYR A 93 -0.17 19.51 -6.91
C TYR A 93 0.48 20.86 -6.60
N SER A 94 -0.19 21.75 -5.86
CA SER A 94 0.36 23.04 -5.45
C SER A 94 1.57 22.87 -4.54
N LEU A 95 1.51 21.93 -3.59
CA LEU A 95 2.66 21.58 -2.76
C LEU A 95 3.80 21.06 -3.64
N MET A 96 3.52 20.12 -4.54
CA MET A 96 4.50 19.54 -5.45
C MET A 96 5.16 20.59 -6.36
N HIS A 97 4.37 21.47 -6.99
CA HIS A 97 4.86 22.53 -7.85
C HIS A 97 5.71 23.56 -7.10
N CYS A 98 5.48 23.76 -5.81
CA CYS A 98 6.27 24.65 -4.98
C CYS A 98 7.62 24.03 -4.58
N LEU A 99 7.67 22.72 -4.33
CA LEU A 99 8.89 22.01 -3.92
C LEU A 99 9.83 21.67 -5.10
N ILE A 100 9.33 21.65 -6.34
CA ILE A 100 10.17 21.34 -7.51
C ILE A 100 11.23 22.42 -7.77
N PRO A 101 10.92 23.73 -7.75
CA PRO A 101 11.91 24.79 -8.00
C PRO A 101 12.96 24.97 -6.90
N THR A 102 12.64 24.59 -5.67
CA THR A 102 13.49 24.80 -4.49
C THR A 102 14.68 23.84 -4.44
N VAL A 103 14.54 22.68 -5.08
CA VAL A 103 15.66 21.82 -5.42
C VAL A 103 16.26 22.33 -6.73
N GLN A 104 16.85 23.54 -6.73
CA GLN A 104 17.35 24.24 -7.92
C GLN A 104 18.20 23.36 -8.86
N SER A 105 18.91 22.37 -8.30
CA SER A 105 19.74 21.43 -9.07
C SER A 105 18.98 20.28 -9.76
N THR A 106 17.74 19.96 -9.36
CA THR A 106 16.90 18.96 -10.06
C THR A 106 16.14 19.51 -11.25
N ILE A 107 16.01 20.84 -11.38
CA ILE A 107 15.50 21.47 -12.60
C ILE A 107 16.43 21.14 -13.78
N ALA A 108 17.75 21.05 -13.52
CA ALA A 108 18.74 20.69 -14.52
C ALA A 108 18.85 19.17 -14.74
N ASP A 109 18.77 18.36 -13.68
CA ASP A 109 18.74 16.90 -13.77
C ASP A 109 17.67 16.28 -12.83
N PRO A 110 16.52 15.84 -13.36
CA PRO A 110 15.44 15.25 -12.55
C PRO A 110 15.83 13.90 -11.89
N ASN A 111 16.90 13.26 -12.37
CA ASN A 111 17.41 11.99 -11.89
C ASN A 111 18.62 12.14 -10.95
N LYS A 112 18.92 13.36 -10.50
CA LYS A 112 20.07 13.60 -9.63
C LYS A 112 19.95 12.83 -8.30
N PRO A 113 20.93 11.99 -7.93
CA PRO A 113 20.97 11.32 -6.63
C PRO A 113 21.29 12.32 -5.51
N PHE A 114 21.09 11.91 -4.26
CA PHE A 114 21.65 12.63 -3.12
C PHE A 114 23.18 12.48 -3.12
N PRO A 115 23.94 13.52 -2.75
CA PRO A 115 25.41 13.50 -2.79
C PRO A 115 26.04 12.62 -1.69
N HIS A 116 25.36 12.48 -0.55
CA HIS A 116 25.75 11.65 0.59
C HIS A 116 24.52 11.42 1.48
N ILE A 117 24.54 10.44 2.38
CA ILE A 117 23.40 10.14 3.28
C ILE A 117 23.01 11.36 4.12
N GLY A 118 23.97 12.14 4.61
CA GLY A 118 23.69 13.36 5.39
C GLY A 118 22.79 14.38 4.67
N ALA A 119 22.81 14.43 3.34
CA ALA A 119 21.94 15.33 2.58
C ALA A 119 20.47 14.89 2.57
N VAL A 120 20.21 13.61 2.84
CA VAL A 120 18.86 13.09 3.10
C VAL A 120 18.38 13.59 4.46
N ASP A 121 19.24 13.56 5.47
CA ASP A 121 18.92 14.01 6.82
C ASP A 121 18.61 15.51 6.87
N SER A 122 19.32 16.32 6.06
CA SER A 122 19.09 17.76 5.93
C SER A 122 17.66 18.12 5.49
N LEU A 123 16.92 17.21 4.85
CA LEU A 123 15.49 17.44 4.53
C LEU A 123 14.63 17.64 5.80
N PHE A 124 15.06 17.07 6.92
CA PHE A 124 14.37 17.10 8.20
C PHE A 124 15.01 18.06 9.21
N SER A 125 16.33 18.27 9.15
CA SER A 125 17.04 19.17 10.08
C SER A 125 17.11 20.61 9.59
N ASP A 126 17.50 20.80 8.33
CA ASP A 126 17.82 22.12 7.79
C ASP A 126 16.61 22.65 7.00
N GLY A 127 15.95 21.76 6.25
CA GLY A 127 14.79 22.06 5.42
C GLY A 127 15.20 22.47 3.99
N ILE A 128 14.23 23.02 3.26
CA ILE A 128 14.35 23.42 1.86
C ILE A 128 13.96 24.90 1.74
N ASN A 129 14.84 25.75 1.19
CA ASN A 129 14.56 27.19 1.03
C ASN A 129 13.44 27.41 0.00
N LEU A 130 12.42 28.21 0.34
CA LEU A 130 11.34 28.58 -0.57
C LEU A 130 11.69 29.82 -1.40
N PRO A 131 11.30 29.90 -2.69
CA PRO A 131 11.33 31.17 -3.42
C PRO A 131 10.37 32.17 -2.76
N PRO A 132 10.61 33.50 -2.93
CA PRO A 132 9.75 34.53 -2.35
C PRO A 132 8.29 34.35 -2.80
N LEU A 133 7.42 34.07 -1.83
CA LEU A 133 6.04 33.64 -2.05
C LEU A 133 5.17 34.83 -2.50
N LYS A 134 4.65 34.78 -3.74
CA LYS A 134 3.81 35.86 -4.30
C LYS A 134 2.33 35.81 -3.90
N GLU A 135 1.84 34.75 -3.27
CA GLU A 135 0.41 34.56 -2.96
C GLU A 135 0.19 34.02 -1.52
N GLN A 136 0.19 34.91 -0.52
CA GLN A 136 0.12 34.57 0.91
C GLN A 136 -1.20 33.91 1.39
N GLY A 137 -2.29 33.96 0.62
CA GLY A 137 -3.63 33.58 1.07
C GLY A 137 -3.92 32.07 1.13
N LEU A 138 -3.37 31.27 0.21
CA LEU A 138 -3.56 29.82 0.19
C LEU A 138 -2.75 29.12 1.30
N TRP A 139 -1.58 29.65 1.66
CA TRP A 139 -0.64 29.01 2.57
C TRP A 139 -1.12 28.92 4.01
N ASN A 140 -1.77 29.96 4.54
CA ASN A 140 -2.27 29.95 5.94
C ASN A 140 -3.37 28.89 6.19
N THR A 141 -3.96 28.37 5.12
CA THR A 141 -5.08 27.40 5.18
C THR A 141 -4.65 25.98 4.80
N VAL A 142 -3.58 25.86 3.98
CA VAL A 142 -3.07 24.62 3.36
C VAL A 142 -1.79 24.12 4.05
N LEU A 143 -1.44 24.67 5.22
CA LEU A 143 -0.24 24.36 5.98
C LEU A 143 -0.38 23.17 6.98
N PRO A 144 -1.29 22.16 6.90
CA PRO A 144 -1.51 21.33 8.06
C PRO A 144 -0.29 20.42 8.34
N LYS A 145 0.55 20.90 9.26
CA LYS A 145 1.28 20.17 10.30
C LYS A 145 2.44 19.26 9.90
N LEU A 146 2.97 19.29 8.68
CA LEU A 146 4.25 18.62 8.35
C LEU A 146 5.41 19.51 7.97
N PHE A 147 5.14 20.74 7.58
CA PHE A 147 6.18 21.73 7.38
C PHE A 147 6.16 22.72 8.52
N THR A 148 7.28 22.79 9.24
CA THR A 148 7.53 23.97 10.07
C THR A 148 8.00 25.04 9.11
N ALA A 149 7.12 25.99 8.76
CA ALA A 149 7.55 27.23 8.11
C ALA A 149 8.32 28.02 9.17
N ILE A 150 9.65 28.08 9.01
CA ILE A 150 10.51 28.85 9.89
C ILE A 150 11.05 30.01 9.05
N THR A 151 10.80 31.24 9.49
CA THR A 151 11.45 32.41 8.93
C THR A 151 12.83 32.52 9.57
N GLU A 152 13.88 32.09 8.86
CA GLU A 152 15.26 32.27 9.28
C GLU A 152 15.82 33.52 8.56
N GLY A 153 15.73 34.68 9.22
CA GLY A 153 16.18 35.95 8.64
C GLY A 153 15.20 36.49 7.57
N SER A 154 15.63 36.54 6.30
CA SER A 154 14.82 37.03 5.16
C SER A 154 14.30 35.91 4.25
N GLU A 155 14.52 34.64 4.60
CA GLU A 155 14.12 33.48 3.81
C GLU A 155 13.12 32.62 4.59
N ASP A 156 12.09 32.15 3.89
CA ASP A 156 11.15 31.16 4.42
C ASP A 156 11.69 29.76 4.10
N VAL A 157 11.88 28.93 5.14
CA VAL A 157 12.37 27.56 5.00
C VAL A 157 11.24 26.58 5.29
N LEU A 158 11.12 25.57 4.43
CA LEU A 158 10.14 24.50 4.55
C LEU A 158 10.84 23.21 5.00
N ARG A 159 10.53 22.75 6.21
CA ARG A 159 11.21 21.61 6.86
C ARG A 159 10.25 20.47 7.14
N PHE A 160 10.51 19.28 6.59
CA PHE A 160 9.72 18.08 6.89
C PHE A 160 9.87 17.71 8.37
N LYS A 161 8.77 17.30 9.01
CA LYS A 161 8.83 16.73 10.35
C LYS A 161 9.60 15.40 10.32
N ALA A 162 10.62 15.26 11.17
CA ALA A 162 11.34 14.00 11.30
C ALA A 162 10.37 12.86 11.71
N PRO A 163 10.38 11.70 11.04
CA PRO A 163 9.59 10.55 11.46
C PRO A 163 9.97 10.08 12.86
N ASP A 164 9.01 9.58 13.64
CA ASP A 164 9.21 9.21 15.04
C ASP A 164 10.30 8.14 15.23
N THR A 165 10.45 7.24 14.25
CA THR A 165 11.50 6.21 14.22
C THR A 165 12.90 6.83 14.15
N MET A 166 13.10 7.77 13.22
CA MET A 166 14.34 8.52 13.06
C MET A 166 14.64 9.41 14.28
N ALA A 167 13.62 10.04 14.86
CA ALA A 167 13.76 10.88 16.05
C ALA A 167 14.27 10.10 17.27
N ARG A 168 13.91 8.81 17.37
CA ARG A 168 14.38 7.91 18.44
C ARG A 168 15.81 7.41 18.18
N GLU A 169 16.11 6.93 16.98
CA GLU A 169 17.42 6.38 16.64
C GLU A 169 17.68 6.55 15.13
N LYS A 170 18.72 7.30 14.76
CA LYS A 170 18.95 7.73 13.37
C LYS A 170 19.35 6.59 12.43
N PHE A 171 20.08 5.59 12.92
CA PHE A 171 20.63 4.49 12.13
C PHE A 171 19.81 3.20 12.23
N PHE A 172 18.60 3.27 12.78
CA PHE A 172 17.73 2.10 13.00
C PHE A 172 17.54 1.27 11.72
N TRP A 173 17.37 1.95 10.58
CA TRP A 173 17.13 1.35 9.26
C TRP A 173 18.29 0.52 8.71
N PHE A 174 19.52 0.70 9.21
CA PHE A 174 20.66 -0.13 8.80
C PHE A 174 20.57 -1.55 9.35
N ARG A 175 19.87 -1.75 10.47
CA ARG A 175 19.84 -2.99 11.23
C ARG A 175 19.00 -4.06 10.53
N ASP A 176 19.50 -5.29 10.57
CA ASP A 176 18.79 -6.45 10.01
C ASP A 176 17.55 -6.82 10.85
N GLU A 177 17.62 -6.57 12.15
CA GLU A 177 16.50 -6.73 13.08
C GLU A 177 15.35 -5.80 12.71
N GLU A 178 15.64 -4.55 12.35
CA GLU A 178 14.60 -3.59 11.96
C GLU A 178 14.00 -3.93 10.60
N PHE A 179 14.83 -4.35 9.64
CA PHE A 179 14.38 -4.88 8.35
C PHE A 179 13.37 -6.03 8.54
N ALA A 180 13.67 -6.98 9.44
CA ALA A 180 12.77 -8.09 9.73
C ALA A 180 11.56 -7.66 10.57
N ARG A 181 11.73 -6.85 11.62
CA ARG A 181 10.65 -6.39 12.50
C ARG A 181 9.56 -5.62 11.73
N GLN A 182 9.94 -4.85 10.70
CA GLN A 182 8.97 -4.12 9.88
C GLN A 182 8.05 -5.02 9.05
N THR A 183 8.42 -6.28 8.82
CA THR A 183 7.51 -7.27 8.21
C THR A 183 6.38 -7.68 9.16
N LEU A 184 6.53 -7.37 10.45
CA LEU A 184 5.57 -7.70 11.51
C LEU A 184 4.79 -6.51 12.05
N ALA A 185 5.44 -5.35 12.10
CA ALA A 185 4.93 -4.16 12.77
C ALA A 185 5.23 -2.87 12.00
N GLY A 186 5.70 -2.97 10.76
CA GLY A 186 6.01 -1.82 9.90
C GLY A 186 4.82 -1.40 9.04
N LEU A 187 5.13 -0.77 7.90
CA LEU A 187 4.15 -0.29 6.94
C LEU A 187 3.30 -1.41 6.31
N ASN A 188 3.92 -2.55 6.05
CA ASN A 188 3.30 -3.68 5.35
C ASN A 188 3.41 -4.97 6.16
N PRO A 189 2.68 -5.08 7.29
CA PRO A 189 2.79 -6.25 8.15
C PRO A 189 2.04 -7.48 7.61
N HIS A 190 1.42 -7.40 6.43
CA HIS A 190 0.50 -8.42 5.90
C HIS A 190 1.16 -9.42 4.94
N SER A 191 2.35 -9.09 4.40
CA SER A 191 2.92 -9.88 3.30
C SER A 191 3.66 -11.15 3.74
N ILE A 192 4.19 -11.18 4.97
CA ILE A 192 5.01 -12.30 5.44
C ILE A 192 4.19 -13.57 5.60
N ARG A 193 4.77 -14.72 5.24
CA ARG A 193 4.13 -16.03 5.30
C ARG A 193 5.07 -17.07 5.91
N LEU A 194 4.50 -18.11 6.49
CA LEU A 194 5.25 -19.30 6.88
C LEU A 194 5.75 -20.04 5.64
N VAL A 195 6.96 -20.57 5.67
CA VAL A 195 7.48 -21.45 4.61
C VAL A 195 6.81 -22.82 4.73
N THR A 196 5.98 -23.17 3.75
CA THR A 196 5.27 -24.45 3.68
C THR A 196 5.81 -25.38 2.60
N GLU A 197 6.64 -24.87 1.68
CA GLU A 197 7.25 -25.62 0.59
C GLU A 197 8.77 -25.44 0.62
N TRP A 198 9.51 -26.55 0.51
CA TRP A 198 10.97 -26.54 0.50
C TRP A 198 11.51 -27.72 -0.33
N PRO A 199 12.49 -27.50 -1.24
CA PRO A 199 13.09 -26.22 -1.62
C PRO A 199 12.09 -25.30 -2.33
N LEU A 200 12.35 -23.99 -2.30
CA LEU A 200 11.48 -22.98 -2.91
C LEU A 200 11.46 -23.11 -4.44
N LYS A 201 10.27 -22.99 -5.05
CA LYS A 201 10.10 -23.06 -6.51
C LYS A 201 9.12 -22.00 -7.02
N SER A 202 9.44 -21.45 -8.19
CA SER A 202 8.56 -20.60 -8.99
C SER A 202 7.46 -21.43 -9.67
N LYS A 203 6.25 -20.89 -9.74
CA LYS A 203 5.11 -21.47 -10.49
C LYS A 203 5.04 -20.96 -11.93
N LEU A 204 5.85 -19.96 -12.28
CA LEU A 204 5.94 -19.41 -13.62
C LEU A 204 6.56 -20.40 -14.62
N ASP A 205 6.16 -20.29 -15.90
CA ASP A 205 6.64 -21.15 -16.99
C ASP A 205 8.17 -21.08 -17.16
N PRO A 206 8.90 -22.18 -16.90
CA PRO A 206 10.36 -22.20 -16.99
C PRO A 206 10.91 -21.95 -18.40
N SER A 207 10.10 -22.21 -19.44
CA SER A 207 10.49 -21.95 -20.83
C SER A 207 10.59 -20.45 -21.15
N ILE A 208 9.86 -19.62 -20.40
CA ILE A 208 9.83 -18.16 -20.55
C ILE A 208 10.80 -17.52 -19.56
N TYR A 209 10.76 -17.97 -18.30
CA TYR A 209 11.40 -17.26 -17.20
C TYR A 209 12.70 -17.89 -16.70
N GLY A 210 13.08 -19.07 -17.22
CA GLY A 210 14.25 -19.83 -16.79
C GLY A 210 13.93 -20.84 -15.67
N PRO A 211 14.93 -21.58 -15.16
CA PRO A 211 14.73 -22.63 -14.15
C PRO A 211 13.93 -22.15 -12.94
N ALA A 212 12.98 -22.99 -12.49
CA ALA A 212 12.01 -22.64 -11.45
C ALA A 212 12.57 -22.72 -10.03
N GLU A 213 13.60 -23.55 -9.81
CA GLU A 213 14.22 -23.77 -8.52
C GLU A 213 14.89 -22.49 -8.00
N SER A 214 14.62 -22.15 -6.73
CA SER A 214 15.35 -21.09 -6.04
C SER A 214 16.83 -21.48 -5.90
N ALA A 215 17.71 -20.47 -5.93
CA ALA A 215 19.12 -20.61 -5.62
C ALA A 215 19.40 -20.65 -4.10
N ILE A 216 18.39 -20.46 -3.25
CA ILE A 216 18.52 -20.61 -1.80
C ILE A 216 18.63 -22.10 -1.47
N THR A 217 19.70 -22.50 -0.79
CA THR A 217 20.04 -23.90 -0.51
C THR A 217 20.06 -24.21 0.99
N ASP A 218 19.95 -25.49 1.33
CA ASP A 218 20.05 -25.99 2.70
C ASP A 218 21.38 -25.61 3.34
N GLU A 219 22.48 -25.71 2.60
CA GLU A 219 23.82 -25.41 3.09
C GLU A 219 23.93 -23.95 3.53
N MET A 220 23.45 -23.01 2.70
CA MET A 220 23.44 -21.58 3.02
C MET A 220 22.59 -21.31 4.27
N ILE A 221 21.39 -21.86 4.33
CA ILE A 221 20.46 -21.56 5.42
C ILE A 221 20.91 -22.22 6.74
N ASN A 222 21.46 -23.44 6.70
CA ASN A 222 22.04 -24.07 7.89
C ASN A 222 23.23 -23.26 8.44
N GLN A 223 24.06 -22.69 7.56
CA GLN A 223 25.16 -21.81 7.95
C GLN A 223 24.64 -20.54 8.64
N GLU A 224 23.63 -19.87 8.07
CA GLU A 224 23.04 -18.66 8.65
C GLU A 224 22.24 -18.92 9.94
N ILE A 225 21.59 -20.08 10.07
CA ILE A 225 20.97 -20.51 11.34
C ILE A 225 22.05 -20.67 12.44
N GLY A 226 23.29 -20.95 12.07
CA GLY A 226 24.43 -20.94 13.00
C GLY A 226 24.44 -22.13 13.95
N GLY A 227 23.98 -23.31 13.50
CA GLY A 227 24.01 -24.55 14.26
C GLY A 227 22.97 -24.67 15.39
N ILE A 228 22.07 -23.69 15.55
CA ILE A 228 20.96 -23.75 16.51
C ILE A 228 20.04 -24.94 16.21
N MET A 229 19.75 -25.16 14.93
CA MET A 229 18.97 -26.29 14.41
C MET A 229 19.22 -26.46 12.92
N THR A 230 18.78 -27.58 12.35
CA THR A 230 18.79 -27.78 10.89
C THR A 230 17.62 -27.08 10.22
N VAL A 231 17.70 -26.83 8.91
CA VAL A 231 16.57 -26.35 8.07
C VAL A 231 15.34 -27.25 8.25
N GLU A 232 15.51 -28.56 8.25
CA GLU A 232 14.42 -29.51 8.46
C GLU A 232 13.74 -29.33 9.83
N GLN A 233 14.53 -29.15 10.89
CA GLN A 233 14.00 -28.86 12.23
C GLN A 233 13.29 -27.51 12.27
N ALA A 234 13.84 -26.48 11.61
CA ALA A 234 13.25 -25.16 11.53
C ALA A 234 11.89 -25.18 10.80
N LEU A 235 11.77 -25.91 9.69
CA LEU A 235 10.50 -26.11 8.98
C LEU A 235 9.48 -26.83 9.86
N ARG A 236 9.85 -27.95 10.48
CA ARG A 236 8.97 -28.72 11.38
C ARG A 236 8.49 -27.92 12.58
N GLN A 237 9.34 -27.04 13.11
CA GLN A 237 9.02 -26.15 14.24
C GLN A 237 8.41 -24.82 13.80
N LYS A 238 8.08 -24.64 12.52
CA LYS A 238 7.49 -23.41 11.96
C LYS A 238 8.31 -22.15 12.24
N ARG A 239 9.64 -22.25 12.09
CA ARG A 239 10.60 -21.16 12.34
C ARG A 239 11.13 -20.48 11.09
N LEU A 240 10.73 -20.91 9.89
CA LEU A 240 11.12 -20.26 8.64
C LEU A 240 9.94 -19.52 8.01
N PHE A 241 10.17 -18.25 7.69
CA PHE A 241 9.19 -17.35 7.10
C PHE A 241 9.75 -16.71 5.84
N ILE A 242 8.86 -16.24 4.96
CA ILE A 242 9.24 -15.69 3.66
C ILE A 242 8.41 -14.45 3.30
N LEU A 243 9.08 -13.46 2.70
CA LEU A 243 8.46 -12.51 1.79
C LEU A 243 8.76 -12.98 0.36
N ASP A 244 7.73 -13.42 -0.36
CA ASP A 244 7.87 -13.90 -1.73
C ASP A 244 7.13 -12.97 -2.70
N TYR A 245 7.89 -12.15 -3.40
CA TYR A 245 7.40 -11.29 -4.48
C TYR A 245 7.90 -11.76 -5.86
N HIS A 246 8.48 -12.95 -5.94
CA HIS A 246 9.15 -13.42 -7.13
C HIS A 246 8.18 -13.58 -8.29
N ASP A 247 7.12 -14.37 -8.12
CA ASP A 247 6.23 -14.74 -9.21
C ASP A 247 5.36 -13.58 -9.68
N LEU A 248 5.07 -12.62 -8.80
CA LEU A 248 4.31 -11.41 -9.14
C LEU A 248 5.15 -10.41 -9.94
N TYR A 249 6.41 -10.15 -9.56
CA TYR A 249 7.24 -9.15 -10.24
C TYR A 249 8.02 -9.68 -11.44
N LEU A 250 8.45 -10.95 -11.44
CA LEU A 250 9.31 -11.51 -12.49
C LEU A 250 8.74 -11.31 -13.92
N PRO A 251 7.41 -11.45 -14.17
CA PRO A 251 6.81 -11.18 -15.47
C PRO A 251 6.96 -9.73 -15.98
N TYR A 252 7.15 -8.78 -15.07
CA TYR A 252 7.30 -7.35 -15.38
C TYR A 252 8.75 -6.89 -15.46
N VAL A 253 9.72 -7.67 -14.94
CA VAL A 253 11.13 -7.26 -14.86
C VAL A 253 11.68 -6.79 -16.21
N LYS A 254 11.47 -7.56 -17.28
CA LYS A 254 11.97 -7.19 -18.62
C LYS A 254 11.38 -5.87 -19.10
N LYS A 255 10.05 -5.73 -19.04
CA LYS A 255 9.32 -4.54 -19.50
C LYS A 255 9.69 -3.29 -18.70
N VAL A 256 9.91 -3.44 -17.40
CA VAL A 256 10.28 -2.33 -16.50
C VAL A 256 11.70 -1.87 -16.77
N ARG A 257 12.64 -2.79 -16.99
CA ARG A 257 14.05 -2.45 -17.26
C ARG A 257 14.31 -1.84 -18.63
N GLU A 258 13.34 -1.89 -19.53
CA GLU A 258 13.35 -1.09 -20.78
C GLU A 258 13.08 0.40 -20.50
N LEU A 259 12.59 0.76 -19.30
CA LEU A 259 12.39 2.13 -18.87
C LEU A 259 13.67 2.67 -18.22
N ASN A 260 13.92 3.97 -18.38
CA ASN A 260 15.08 4.63 -17.78
C ASN A 260 14.87 4.88 -16.28
N GLY A 261 15.94 4.76 -15.50
CA GLY A 261 15.96 5.19 -14.09
C GLY A 261 15.15 4.31 -13.14
N THR A 262 14.91 3.06 -13.50
CA THR A 262 14.25 2.07 -12.64
C THR A 262 14.86 0.68 -12.84
N ALA A 263 14.83 -0.12 -11.79
CA ALA A 263 15.17 -1.53 -11.77
C ALA A 263 14.09 -2.31 -11.01
N LEU A 264 13.95 -3.58 -11.39
CA LEU A 264 13.04 -4.53 -10.79
C LEU A 264 13.64 -5.93 -10.84
N TYR A 265 13.36 -6.76 -9.84
CA TYR A 265 13.66 -8.19 -9.82
C TYR A 265 12.44 -8.98 -9.34
N GLY A 266 12.37 -10.27 -9.66
CA GLY A 266 11.63 -11.20 -8.81
C GLY A 266 12.44 -11.42 -7.53
N SER A 267 11.87 -11.22 -6.35
CA SER A 267 12.60 -11.32 -5.08
C SER A 267 11.98 -12.28 -4.08
N ARG A 268 12.83 -13.00 -3.35
CA ARG A 268 12.47 -13.79 -2.16
C ARG A 268 13.36 -13.40 -0.99
N THR A 269 12.77 -13.26 0.19
CA THR A 269 13.51 -12.99 1.42
C THR A 269 13.13 -14.00 2.47
N LEU A 270 14.10 -14.76 2.98
CA LEU A 270 13.91 -15.78 4.00
C LEU A 270 14.24 -15.21 5.39
N PHE A 271 13.42 -15.55 6.38
CA PHE A 271 13.59 -15.15 7.78
C PHE A 271 13.54 -16.37 8.70
N PHE A 272 14.24 -16.26 9.83
CA PHE A 272 14.22 -17.23 10.92
C PHE A 272 13.63 -16.62 12.19
N LEU A 273 12.73 -17.37 12.84
CA LEU A 273 12.17 -17.03 14.13
C LEU A 273 13.05 -17.59 15.26
N ASN A 274 13.69 -16.66 15.97
CA ASN A 274 14.51 -16.96 17.13
C ASN A 274 13.66 -17.45 18.31
N SER A 275 14.32 -17.98 19.35
CA SER A 275 13.64 -18.44 20.57
C SER A 275 13.06 -17.32 21.43
N ASN A 276 13.46 -16.07 21.19
CA ASN A 276 12.93 -14.86 21.84
C ASN A 276 11.85 -14.16 21.00
N ASP A 277 11.22 -14.88 20.07
CA ASP A 277 10.15 -14.40 19.17
C ASP A 277 10.53 -13.25 18.22
N THR A 278 11.83 -12.92 18.07
CA THR A 278 12.28 -11.98 17.04
C THR A 278 12.59 -12.66 15.71
N LEU A 279 12.27 -11.99 14.60
CA LEU A 279 12.68 -12.42 13.27
C LEU A 279 14.09 -11.92 12.93
N ARG A 280 14.86 -12.78 12.27
CA ARG A 280 16.18 -12.47 11.71
C ARG A 280 16.18 -12.81 10.21
N PRO A 281 16.61 -11.90 9.32
CA PRO A 281 16.73 -12.25 7.90
C PRO A 281 17.91 -13.21 7.70
N LEU A 282 17.73 -14.22 6.85
CA LEU A 282 18.76 -15.21 6.52
C LEU A 282 19.32 -15.01 5.11
N ALA A 283 18.45 -14.76 4.14
CA ALA A 283 18.85 -14.68 2.74
C ALA A 283 17.89 -13.82 1.91
N ILE A 284 18.42 -13.18 0.88
CA ILE A 284 17.66 -12.50 -0.18
C ILE A 284 18.07 -13.09 -1.53
N GLU A 285 17.13 -13.63 -2.27
CA GLU A 285 17.30 -14.01 -3.68
C GLU A 285 16.73 -12.91 -4.58
N LEU A 286 17.51 -12.44 -5.55
CA LEU A 286 17.07 -11.55 -6.62
C LEU A 286 17.22 -12.25 -7.97
N THR A 287 16.15 -12.24 -8.77
CA THR A 287 16.07 -12.92 -10.07
C THR A 287 15.70 -11.97 -11.19
N ARG A 288 16.46 -12.06 -12.29
CA ARG A 288 16.18 -11.45 -13.59
C ARG A 288 15.89 -12.56 -14.61
N PRO A 289 14.78 -12.48 -15.37
CA PRO A 289 14.48 -13.49 -16.37
C PRO A 289 15.47 -13.41 -17.55
N PRO A 290 15.48 -14.40 -18.47
CA PRO A 290 16.22 -14.28 -19.72
C PRO A 290 15.84 -12.99 -20.47
N MET A 291 16.82 -12.12 -20.71
CA MET A 291 16.64 -10.87 -21.45
C MET A 291 17.98 -10.40 -22.05
N ASP A 292 17.89 -9.61 -23.11
CA ASP A 292 19.03 -9.03 -23.84
C ASP A 292 20.06 -10.06 -24.32
N GLY A 293 19.57 -11.23 -24.77
CA GLY A 293 20.40 -12.34 -25.22
C GLY A 293 21.14 -13.08 -24.11
N LYS A 294 20.92 -12.71 -22.84
CA LYS A 294 21.53 -13.35 -21.67
C LYS A 294 20.57 -14.36 -21.03
N PRO A 295 21.06 -15.46 -20.45
CA PRO A 295 20.24 -16.43 -19.72
C PRO A 295 19.64 -15.80 -18.46
N GLN A 296 18.76 -16.53 -17.75
CA GLN A 296 18.29 -16.11 -16.44
C GLN A 296 19.48 -15.83 -15.52
N TRP A 297 19.41 -14.72 -14.78
CA TRP A 297 20.38 -14.41 -13.73
C TRP A 297 19.64 -14.47 -12.39
N LYS A 298 20.22 -15.15 -11.40
CA LYS A 298 19.75 -15.14 -10.02
C LYS A 298 20.93 -15.24 -9.08
N GLN A 299 20.87 -14.52 -7.97
CA GLN A 299 21.91 -14.52 -6.95
C GLN A 299 21.28 -14.43 -5.56
N VAL A 300 21.85 -15.20 -4.63
CA VAL A 300 21.51 -15.16 -3.21
C VAL A 300 22.52 -14.29 -2.47
N TYR A 301 22.01 -13.39 -1.64
CA TYR A 301 22.78 -12.57 -0.71
C TYR A 301 22.42 -12.98 0.71
N VAL A 302 23.41 -13.07 1.57
CA VAL A 302 23.25 -13.36 3.00
C VAL A 302 23.84 -12.20 3.81
N PRO A 303 23.43 -12.02 5.08
CA PRO A 303 24.08 -11.07 5.97
C PRO A 303 25.61 -11.28 5.98
N SER A 304 26.37 -10.22 5.73
CA SER A 304 27.84 -10.29 5.74
C SER A 304 28.48 -9.07 6.38
N TRP A 305 29.72 -9.28 6.85
CA TRP A 305 30.55 -8.32 7.55
C TRP A 305 31.82 -7.95 6.75
N ASP A 306 32.13 -8.67 5.67
CA ASP A 306 33.23 -8.27 4.79
C ASP A 306 32.87 -6.99 4.04
N SER A 307 33.89 -6.23 3.67
CA SER A 307 33.74 -4.85 3.17
C SER A 307 32.88 -4.76 1.92
N THR A 308 32.84 -5.78 1.06
CA THR A 308 32.12 -5.71 -0.23
C THR A 308 30.75 -6.35 -0.10
N ALA A 309 30.65 -7.53 0.49
CA ALA A 309 29.38 -8.23 0.59
C ALA A 309 28.41 -7.56 1.58
N CYS A 310 28.90 -6.84 2.62
CA CYS A 310 28.01 -6.06 3.48
C CYS A 310 27.27 -4.96 2.71
N TRP A 311 27.90 -4.37 1.68
CA TRP A 311 27.22 -3.42 0.79
C TRP A 311 26.29 -4.12 -0.19
N LEU A 312 26.69 -5.25 -0.78
CA LEU A 312 25.77 -6.03 -1.63
C LEU A 312 24.52 -6.47 -0.86
N TRP A 313 24.65 -6.85 0.41
CA TRP A 313 23.53 -7.13 1.31
C TRP A 313 22.61 -5.92 1.49
N ARG A 314 23.17 -4.71 1.69
CA ARG A 314 22.39 -3.47 1.77
C ARG A 314 21.64 -3.18 0.47
N PHE A 315 22.26 -3.36 -0.68
CA PHE A 315 21.60 -3.23 -1.98
C PHE A 315 20.46 -4.25 -2.14
N ALA A 316 20.68 -5.51 -1.74
CA ALA A 316 19.65 -6.53 -1.78
C ALA A 316 18.44 -6.15 -0.92
N LYS A 317 18.66 -5.65 0.31
CA LYS A 317 17.60 -5.09 1.18
C LYS A 317 16.89 -3.90 0.52
N THR A 318 17.62 -2.98 -0.11
CA THR A 318 17.03 -1.83 -0.84
C THR A 318 16.08 -2.30 -1.95
N HIS A 319 16.47 -3.30 -2.75
CA HIS A 319 15.58 -3.87 -3.77
C HIS A 319 14.34 -4.51 -3.15
N VAL A 320 14.50 -5.32 -2.11
CA VAL A 320 13.37 -5.95 -1.41
C VAL A 320 12.42 -4.89 -0.83
N PHE A 321 12.95 -3.81 -0.25
CA PHE A 321 12.12 -2.71 0.23
C PHE A 321 11.39 -1.98 -0.91
N ALA A 322 12.03 -1.77 -2.06
CA ALA A 322 11.36 -1.19 -3.23
C ALA A 322 10.21 -2.08 -3.75
N HIS A 323 10.41 -3.40 -3.76
CA HIS A 323 9.36 -4.35 -4.11
C HIS A 323 8.24 -4.35 -3.05
N ASP A 324 8.59 -4.39 -1.76
CA ASP A 324 7.63 -4.36 -0.65
C ASP A 324 6.83 -3.06 -0.61
N ALA A 325 7.44 -1.91 -0.87
CA ALA A 325 6.77 -0.61 -0.94
C ALA A 325 5.83 -0.54 -2.15
N GLY A 326 6.23 -1.07 -3.30
CA GLY A 326 5.35 -1.21 -4.47
C GLY A 326 4.16 -2.11 -4.20
N TYR A 327 4.39 -3.28 -3.58
CA TYR A 327 3.32 -4.22 -3.24
C TYR A 327 2.40 -3.65 -2.16
N HIS A 328 2.96 -3.01 -1.14
CA HIS A 328 2.20 -2.29 -0.12
C HIS A 328 1.25 -1.29 -0.77
N GLN A 329 1.79 -0.35 -1.55
CA GLN A 329 0.98 0.75 -2.08
C GLN A 329 -0.07 0.29 -3.08
N LEU A 330 0.27 -0.68 -3.94
CA LEU A 330 -0.61 -1.12 -5.01
C LEU A 330 -1.59 -2.19 -4.56
N VAL A 331 -1.11 -3.17 -3.81
CA VAL A 331 -1.88 -4.37 -3.48
C VAL A 331 -2.47 -4.27 -2.08
N SER A 332 -1.62 -4.10 -1.07
CA SER A 332 -2.10 -4.10 0.32
C SER A 332 -2.97 -2.89 0.61
N HIS A 333 -2.58 -1.73 0.08
CA HIS A 333 -3.24 -0.45 0.25
C HIS A 333 -4.22 -0.23 -0.89
N TRP A 334 -3.83 0.33 -2.04
CA TRP A 334 -4.78 0.70 -3.10
C TRP A 334 -5.82 -0.39 -3.47
N LEU A 335 -5.39 -1.61 -3.81
CA LEU A 335 -6.31 -2.69 -4.18
C LEU A 335 -7.17 -3.12 -3.01
N ARG A 336 -6.56 -3.71 -1.96
CA ARG A 336 -7.29 -4.33 -0.84
C ARG A 336 -8.02 -3.29 0.00
N THR A 337 -7.59 -2.03 -0.01
CA THR A 337 -8.26 -0.72 0.01
C THR A 337 -9.52 -0.39 -0.75
N HIS A 338 -9.19 0.50 -1.68
CA HIS A 338 -9.93 1.60 -2.20
C HIS A 338 -10.76 1.01 -3.33
N CYS A 339 -10.08 0.31 -4.24
CA CYS A 339 -10.71 -0.42 -5.33
C CYS A 339 -11.70 -1.45 -4.81
N VAL A 340 -11.30 -2.23 -3.80
CA VAL A 340 -12.15 -3.31 -3.35
C VAL A 340 -13.30 -2.88 -2.42
N THR A 341 -13.34 -1.62 -1.98
CA THR A 341 -14.43 -1.13 -1.15
C THR A 341 -15.46 -0.36 -1.99
N GLU A 342 -15.01 0.36 -3.02
CA GLU A 342 -15.87 1.23 -3.85
C GLU A 342 -17.12 0.52 -4.43
N PRO A 343 -17.07 -0.73 -4.92
CA PRO A 343 -18.28 -1.41 -5.36
C PRO A 343 -19.29 -1.74 -4.26
N TYR A 344 -18.87 -1.96 -3.02
CA TYR A 344 -19.80 -2.09 -1.89
C TYR A 344 -20.56 -0.78 -1.66
N ILE A 345 -19.92 0.37 -1.82
CA ILE A 345 -20.54 1.69 -1.67
C ILE A 345 -21.59 1.92 -2.75
N ILE A 346 -21.21 1.60 -4.00
CA ILE A 346 -22.09 1.72 -5.16
C ILE A 346 -23.32 0.80 -4.97
N ALA A 347 -23.11 -0.49 -4.66
CA ALA A 347 -24.19 -1.44 -4.46
C ALA A 347 -25.11 -1.04 -3.29
N THR A 348 -24.53 -0.60 -2.17
CA THR A 348 -25.29 -0.21 -0.97
C THR A 348 -26.27 0.92 -1.29
N ASN A 349 -25.82 1.97 -1.97
CA ASN A 349 -26.69 3.09 -2.35
C ASN A 349 -27.68 2.75 -3.48
N ARG A 350 -27.43 1.69 -4.26
CA ARG A 350 -28.32 1.25 -5.34
C ARG A 350 -29.40 0.29 -4.86
N GLN A 351 -29.07 -0.60 -3.94
CA GLN A 351 -29.88 -1.76 -3.61
C GLN A 351 -30.53 -1.67 -2.23
N LEU A 352 -29.89 -1.00 -1.27
CA LEU A 352 -30.44 -0.85 0.09
C LEU A 352 -31.06 0.55 0.27
N SER A 353 -32.28 0.60 0.79
CA SER A 353 -32.91 1.82 1.26
C SER A 353 -32.10 2.46 2.39
N VAL A 354 -32.13 3.79 2.53
CA VAL A 354 -31.53 4.49 3.68
C VAL A 354 -32.13 4.08 5.03
N MET A 355 -33.33 3.46 5.00
CA MET A 355 -33.98 2.89 6.18
C MET A 355 -33.54 1.45 6.47
N HIS A 356 -32.88 0.78 5.52
CA HIS A 356 -32.48 -0.61 5.66
C HIS A 356 -31.43 -0.75 6.77
N PRO A 357 -31.56 -1.72 7.69
CA PRO A 357 -30.66 -1.84 8.83
C PRO A 357 -29.20 -2.05 8.42
N ILE A 358 -28.94 -2.81 7.35
CA ILE A 358 -27.57 -3.01 6.84
C ILE A 358 -27.01 -1.75 6.14
N TYR A 359 -27.85 -0.92 5.52
CA TYR A 359 -27.40 0.38 5.00
C TYR A 359 -26.87 1.24 6.15
N ARG A 360 -27.65 1.37 7.22
CA ARG A 360 -27.28 2.16 8.40
C ARG A 360 -26.02 1.63 9.08
N LEU A 361 -25.85 0.31 9.13
CA LEU A 361 -24.65 -0.33 9.68
C LEU A 361 -23.39 0.02 8.89
N LEU A 362 -23.48 0.03 7.55
CA LEU A 362 -22.30 0.14 6.68
C LEU A 362 -21.98 1.57 6.24
N HIS A 363 -22.97 2.45 6.15
CA HIS A 363 -22.84 3.76 5.50
C HIS A 363 -21.70 4.62 6.07
N SER A 364 -21.55 4.67 7.40
CA SER A 364 -20.46 5.44 8.03
C SER A 364 -19.07 4.91 7.68
N HIS A 365 -18.94 3.61 7.39
CA HIS A 365 -17.68 2.98 6.99
C HIS A 365 -17.28 3.27 5.53
N PHE A 366 -18.18 3.84 4.73
CA PHE A 366 -17.93 4.17 3.32
C PHE A 366 -17.53 5.62 3.10
N ARG A 367 -17.70 6.46 4.14
CA ARG A 367 -17.51 7.89 4.11
C ARG A 367 -16.22 8.24 3.36
N TYR A 368 -16.36 9.11 2.36
CA TYR A 368 -15.26 9.72 1.60
C TYR A 368 -14.42 8.79 0.71
N THR A 369 -14.69 7.49 0.68
CA THR A 369 -13.91 6.55 -0.14
C THR A 369 -14.08 6.82 -1.63
N MET A 370 -15.29 7.14 -2.11
CA MET A 370 -15.49 7.41 -3.55
C MET A 370 -14.77 8.67 -4.02
N GLU A 371 -14.81 9.76 -3.24
CA GLU A 371 -14.15 11.03 -3.58
C GLU A 371 -12.62 10.86 -3.58
N ILE A 372 -12.02 10.22 -2.56
CA ILE A 372 -10.57 10.00 -2.56
C ILE A 372 -10.15 9.07 -3.71
N ASN A 373 -10.96 8.07 -4.06
CA ASN A 373 -10.68 7.21 -5.21
C ASN A 373 -10.74 7.97 -6.52
N ALA A 374 -11.70 8.88 -6.69
CA ALA A 374 -11.80 9.75 -7.86
C ALA A 374 -10.58 10.66 -8.01
N LEU A 375 -10.12 11.29 -6.91
CA LEU A 375 -8.91 12.10 -6.88
C LEU A 375 -7.65 11.25 -7.16
N ALA A 376 -7.59 10.02 -6.65
CA ALA A 376 -6.50 9.10 -6.94
C ALA A 376 -6.45 8.75 -8.43
N ARG A 377 -7.59 8.46 -9.08
CA ARG A 377 -7.69 8.25 -10.53
C ARG A 377 -7.32 9.51 -11.32
N GLU A 378 -7.59 10.69 -10.78
CA GLU A 378 -7.25 11.96 -11.42
C GLU A 378 -5.74 12.24 -11.36
N SER A 379 -5.05 11.92 -10.25
CA SER A 379 -3.74 12.54 -9.99
C SER A 379 -2.65 11.62 -9.42
N LEU A 380 -3.04 10.48 -8.82
CA LEU A 380 -2.11 9.59 -8.12
C LEU A 380 -1.70 8.42 -9.01
N ILE A 381 -2.69 7.70 -9.55
CA ILE A 381 -2.53 6.41 -10.26
C ILE A 381 -2.78 6.50 -11.77
N ASN A 382 -2.93 7.71 -12.31
CA ASN A 382 -3.06 7.93 -13.75
C ASN A 382 -1.73 7.79 -14.47
N ALA A 383 -1.78 7.73 -15.81
CA ALA A 383 -0.62 7.82 -16.66
C ALA A 383 0.22 9.07 -16.31
N ASP A 384 1.52 8.86 -16.07
CA ASP A 384 2.47 9.87 -15.60
C ASP A 384 2.04 10.55 -14.27
N GLY A 385 1.20 9.87 -13.48
CA GLY A 385 0.85 10.25 -12.12
C GLY A 385 2.01 10.06 -11.14
N ILE A 386 1.76 10.34 -9.87
CA ILE A 386 2.78 10.24 -8.81
C ILE A 386 3.32 8.82 -8.68
N ILE A 387 2.44 7.80 -8.69
CA ILE A 387 2.83 6.41 -8.49
C ILE A 387 3.72 5.93 -9.64
N GLU A 388 3.34 6.21 -10.89
CA GLU A 388 4.12 5.75 -12.04
C GLU A 388 5.53 6.36 -12.11
N ASN A 389 5.69 7.59 -11.60
CA ASN A 389 6.96 8.30 -11.64
C ASN A 389 7.89 8.02 -10.44
N SER A 390 7.37 7.38 -9.39
CA SER A 390 8.08 7.29 -8.11
C SER A 390 8.24 5.88 -7.56
N PHE A 391 7.67 4.87 -8.22
CA PHE A 391 7.76 3.46 -7.82
C PHE A 391 8.41 2.61 -8.92
N SER A 392 9.13 1.55 -8.52
CA SER A 392 9.88 0.68 -9.44
C SER A 392 9.09 0.19 -10.67
N PRO A 393 7.79 -0.18 -10.60
CA PRO A 393 7.08 -0.68 -11.78
C PRO A 393 6.86 0.33 -12.91
N GLY A 394 7.18 1.62 -12.72
CA GLY A 394 7.08 2.64 -13.76
C GLY A 394 5.65 2.81 -14.27
N LYS A 395 5.40 2.56 -15.56
CA LYS A 395 4.04 2.67 -16.16
C LYS A 395 3.16 1.41 -16.02
N TYR A 396 3.67 0.33 -15.42
CA TYR A 396 2.95 -0.93 -15.21
C TYR A 396 2.28 -1.17 -13.82
N PRO A 397 2.29 -0.25 -12.82
CA PRO A 397 1.76 -0.51 -11.49
C PRO A 397 0.32 -1.05 -11.47
N LEU A 398 -0.58 -0.49 -12.27
CA LEU A 398 -2.00 -0.84 -12.22
C LEU A 398 -2.31 -2.14 -12.99
N GLU A 399 -1.49 -2.50 -13.97
CA GLU A 399 -1.54 -3.85 -14.56
C GLU A 399 -1.11 -4.90 -13.53
N LEU A 400 -0.02 -4.63 -12.81
CA LEU A 400 0.46 -5.50 -11.73
C LEU A 400 -0.58 -5.63 -10.62
N CYS A 401 -1.23 -4.53 -10.28
CA CYS A 401 -2.35 -4.51 -9.34
C CYS A 401 -3.51 -5.42 -9.79
N ALA A 402 -3.86 -5.39 -11.08
CA ALA A 402 -4.90 -6.27 -11.64
C ALA A 402 -4.49 -7.75 -11.67
N VAL A 403 -3.21 -8.04 -11.91
CA VAL A 403 -2.68 -9.41 -11.80
C VAL A 403 -2.73 -9.90 -10.34
N ALA A 404 -2.36 -9.06 -9.38
CA ALA A 404 -2.46 -9.40 -7.96
C ALA A 404 -3.92 -9.66 -7.54
N TYR A 405 -4.86 -8.88 -8.09
CA TYR A 405 -6.29 -9.12 -7.88
C TYR A 405 -6.74 -10.48 -8.40
N ASP A 406 -6.33 -10.87 -9.60
CA ASP A 406 -6.69 -12.16 -10.19
C ASP A 406 -6.06 -13.35 -9.45
N LEU A 407 -4.80 -13.21 -9.03
CA LEU A 407 -4.02 -14.32 -8.45
C LEU A 407 -4.19 -14.49 -6.94
N GLU A 408 -4.37 -13.41 -6.20
CA GLU A 408 -4.21 -13.42 -4.74
C GLU A 408 -5.46 -13.02 -3.97
N TRP A 409 -6.36 -12.25 -4.57
CA TRP A 409 -7.43 -11.62 -3.84
C TRP A 409 -8.63 -12.59 -3.68
N GLN A 410 -9.08 -12.81 -2.44
CA GLN A 410 -10.18 -13.72 -2.05
C GLN A 410 -10.95 -13.16 -0.84
N PHE A 411 -12.29 -13.19 -0.87
CA PHE A 411 -13.14 -12.44 0.08
C PHE A 411 -13.07 -13.02 1.49
N ASP A 412 -13.19 -14.33 1.55
CA ASP A 412 -13.11 -15.13 2.76
C ASP A 412 -11.74 -15.03 3.43
N HIS A 413 -10.68 -14.76 2.68
CA HIS A 413 -9.34 -14.50 3.23
C HIS A 413 -9.12 -13.05 3.71
N GLN A 414 -10.07 -12.12 3.53
CA GLN A 414 -9.89 -10.74 4.04
C GLN A 414 -10.23 -10.59 5.53
N ALA A 415 -10.93 -11.57 6.12
CA ALA A 415 -11.11 -11.60 7.57
C ALA A 415 -9.76 -11.84 8.25
N LEU A 416 -9.36 -10.99 9.21
CA LEU A 416 -8.04 -11.08 9.84
C LEU A 416 -7.70 -12.50 10.35
N PRO A 417 -8.59 -13.22 11.06
CA PRO A 417 -8.36 -14.63 11.40
C PRO A 417 -8.03 -15.53 10.21
N ALA A 418 -8.79 -15.43 9.13
CA ALA A 418 -8.62 -16.25 7.94
C ALA A 418 -7.33 -15.90 7.18
N ASP A 419 -7.02 -14.60 7.06
CA ASP A 419 -5.75 -14.13 6.50
C ASP A 419 -4.55 -14.72 7.27
N LEU A 420 -4.56 -14.60 8.60
CA LEU A 420 -3.48 -15.12 9.46
C LEU A 420 -3.29 -16.63 9.29
N ILE A 421 -4.38 -17.40 9.26
CA ILE A 421 -4.33 -18.84 9.02
C ILE A 421 -3.80 -19.15 7.62
N SER A 422 -4.32 -18.47 6.59
CA SER A 422 -3.95 -18.71 5.19
C SER A 422 -2.46 -18.46 4.92
N ARG A 423 -1.86 -17.50 5.63
CA ARG A 423 -0.42 -17.20 5.56
C ARG A 423 0.43 -18.08 6.48
N GLY A 424 -0.18 -18.95 7.28
CA GLY A 424 0.50 -19.79 8.28
C GLY A 424 0.97 -19.02 9.52
N MET A 425 0.44 -17.82 9.74
CA MET A 425 0.76 -16.94 10.88
C MET A 425 -0.08 -17.25 12.13
N ALA A 426 -1.11 -18.07 12.00
CA ALA A 426 -1.89 -18.58 13.12
C ALA A 426 -2.45 -19.98 12.81
N GLU A 427 -2.87 -20.68 13.86
CA GLU A 427 -3.70 -21.89 13.80
C GLU A 427 -4.97 -21.68 14.63
N GLU A 428 -6.04 -22.38 14.27
CA GLU A 428 -7.23 -22.44 15.11
C GLU A 428 -6.91 -23.11 16.45
N ASP A 429 -7.29 -22.47 17.55
CA ASP A 429 -7.23 -23.03 18.89
C ASP A 429 -8.44 -22.52 19.69
N PRO A 430 -9.47 -23.36 19.90
CA PRO A 430 -10.67 -22.97 20.64
C PRO A 430 -10.42 -22.50 22.08
N ASN A 431 -9.26 -22.83 22.66
CA ASN A 431 -8.88 -22.45 24.02
C ASN A 431 -8.04 -21.17 24.06
N ALA A 432 -7.52 -20.72 22.91
CA ALA A 432 -6.74 -19.49 22.82
C ALA A 432 -7.64 -18.25 22.78
N PRO A 433 -7.13 -17.08 23.20
CA PRO A 433 -7.80 -15.81 22.97
C PRO A 433 -8.15 -15.67 21.48
N HIS A 434 -9.36 -15.18 21.18
CA HIS A 434 -9.85 -14.99 19.81
C HIS A 434 -10.02 -16.28 18.98
N GLY A 435 -9.85 -17.46 19.61
CA GLY A 435 -9.94 -18.76 18.93
C GLY A 435 -8.73 -19.09 18.06
N LEU A 436 -7.62 -18.36 18.23
CA LEU A 436 -6.41 -18.49 17.41
C LEU A 436 -5.15 -18.54 18.27
N ARG A 437 -4.23 -19.43 17.90
CA ARG A 437 -2.86 -19.44 18.40
C ARG A 437 -1.93 -18.91 17.32
N LEU A 438 -1.28 -17.77 17.57
CA LEU A 438 -0.33 -17.20 16.62
C LEU A 438 0.92 -18.08 16.51
N THR A 439 1.47 -18.16 15.30
CA THR A 439 2.75 -18.85 15.03
C THR A 439 3.93 -18.03 15.57
N ILE A 440 3.81 -16.70 15.52
CA ILE A 440 4.73 -15.75 16.17
C ILE A 440 3.94 -15.07 17.28
N ASN A 441 4.33 -15.29 18.55
CA ASN A 441 3.58 -14.75 19.69
C ASN A 441 3.63 -13.21 19.71
N ASP A 442 4.81 -12.63 19.46
CA ASP A 442 5.02 -11.19 19.38
C ASP A 442 4.87 -10.70 17.93
N TYR A 443 3.64 -10.77 17.41
CA TYR A 443 3.27 -10.22 16.10
C TYR A 443 2.30 -9.05 16.31
N PRO A 444 2.82 -7.81 16.50
CA PRO A 444 2.03 -6.69 16.99
C PRO A 444 0.78 -6.40 16.15
N PHE A 445 0.91 -6.44 14.82
CA PHE A 445 -0.23 -6.25 13.92
C PHE A 445 -1.39 -7.21 14.19
N ALA A 446 -1.11 -8.52 14.38
CA ALA A 446 -2.17 -9.48 14.65
C ALA A 446 -2.69 -9.37 16.08
N ASN A 447 -1.82 -9.17 17.06
CA ASN A 447 -2.22 -9.05 18.46
C ASN A 447 -3.22 -7.90 18.64
N ASP A 448 -2.90 -6.72 18.11
CA ASP A 448 -3.77 -5.55 18.23
C ASP A 448 -4.98 -5.67 17.30
N GLY A 449 -4.76 -6.16 16.08
CA GLY A 449 -5.82 -6.36 15.09
C GLY A 449 -6.91 -7.33 15.56
N LEU A 450 -6.55 -8.43 16.25
CA LEU A 450 -7.51 -9.41 16.75
C LEU A 450 -8.39 -8.85 17.87
N LEU A 451 -7.85 -7.94 18.70
CA LEU A 451 -8.64 -7.25 19.73
C LEU A 451 -9.72 -6.36 19.12
N ILE A 452 -9.36 -5.61 18.07
CA ILE A 452 -10.29 -4.75 17.32
C ILE A 452 -11.32 -5.62 16.56
N TRP A 453 -10.85 -6.67 15.89
CA TRP A 453 -11.70 -7.62 15.17
C TRP A 453 -12.77 -8.22 16.08
N ASP A 454 -12.41 -8.65 17.29
CA ASP A 454 -13.37 -9.20 18.25
C ASP A 454 -14.35 -8.16 18.81
N ALA A 455 -13.94 -6.90 18.92
CA ALA A 455 -14.85 -5.81 19.29
C ALA A 455 -15.90 -5.59 18.19
N LEU A 456 -15.44 -5.48 16.94
CA LEU A 456 -16.30 -5.33 15.77
C LEU A 456 -17.22 -6.52 15.55
N LYS A 457 -16.69 -7.74 15.61
CA LYS A 457 -17.47 -8.97 15.44
C LYS A 457 -18.61 -9.05 16.44
N GLN A 458 -18.37 -8.69 17.71
CA GLN A 458 -19.42 -8.68 18.73
C GLN A 458 -20.48 -7.61 18.46
N TRP A 459 -20.07 -6.40 18.08
CA TRP A 459 -20.98 -5.32 17.70
C TRP A 459 -21.87 -5.72 16.52
N VAL A 460 -21.26 -6.12 15.40
CA VAL A 460 -21.95 -6.51 14.18
C VAL A 460 -22.86 -7.71 14.42
N SER A 461 -22.41 -8.70 15.21
CA SER A 461 -23.24 -9.87 15.55
C SER A 461 -24.48 -9.47 16.35
N ALA A 462 -24.34 -8.60 17.35
CA ALA A 462 -25.47 -8.11 18.14
C ALA A 462 -26.46 -7.30 17.27
N TYR A 463 -25.94 -6.42 16.43
CA TYR A 463 -26.73 -5.61 15.51
C TYR A 463 -27.50 -6.47 14.50
N VAL A 464 -26.81 -7.37 13.80
CA VAL A 464 -27.42 -8.24 12.78
C VAL A 464 -28.43 -9.19 13.40
N THR A 465 -28.13 -9.80 14.55
CA THR A 465 -29.06 -10.73 15.22
C THR A 465 -30.37 -10.05 15.63
N HIS A 466 -30.32 -8.77 15.99
CA HIS A 466 -31.52 -8.00 16.33
C HIS A 466 -32.49 -7.87 15.14
N TYR A 467 -31.98 -7.59 13.94
CA TYR A 467 -32.81 -7.46 12.72
C TYR A 467 -33.05 -8.80 12.00
N TYR A 468 -32.14 -9.75 12.13
CA TYR A 468 -32.13 -11.04 11.44
C TYR A 468 -31.93 -12.18 12.45
N PRO A 469 -32.99 -12.57 13.19
CA PRO A 469 -32.87 -13.57 14.26
C PRO A 469 -32.62 -15.00 13.76
N ASN A 470 -32.82 -15.26 12.46
CA ASN A 470 -32.57 -16.55 11.82
C ASN A 470 -32.33 -16.40 10.31
N SER A 471 -31.84 -17.46 9.67
CA SER A 471 -31.46 -17.43 8.25
C SER A 471 -32.63 -17.16 7.30
N SER A 472 -33.86 -17.60 7.63
CA SER A 472 -35.01 -17.41 6.74
C SER A 472 -35.36 -15.92 6.54
N VAL A 473 -35.12 -15.08 7.55
CA VAL A 473 -35.31 -13.63 7.42
C VAL A 473 -34.28 -13.04 6.45
N VAL A 474 -33.02 -13.47 6.54
CA VAL A 474 -31.94 -13.07 5.62
C VAL A 474 -32.26 -13.49 4.18
N GLU A 475 -32.70 -14.73 3.99
CA GLU A 475 -33.04 -15.30 2.67
C GLU A 475 -34.25 -14.58 2.04
N SER A 476 -35.19 -14.11 2.85
CA SER A 476 -36.39 -13.42 2.38
C SER A 476 -36.19 -11.93 2.06
N ASP A 477 -35.08 -11.33 2.51
CA ASP A 477 -34.80 -9.91 2.31
C ASP A 477 -34.31 -9.65 0.88
N LYS A 478 -35.21 -9.13 0.03
CA LYS A 478 -34.92 -8.89 -1.38
C LYS A 478 -33.88 -7.79 -1.61
N GLU A 479 -33.87 -6.72 -0.80
CA GLU A 479 -32.87 -5.65 -0.94
C GLU A 479 -31.48 -6.22 -0.66
N LEU A 480 -31.36 -7.03 0.40
CA LEU A 480 -30.10 -7.69 0.76
C LEU A 480 -29.64 -8.72 -0.27
N GLN A 481 -30.55 -9.52 -0.84
CA GLN A 481 -30.22 -10.47 -1.91
C GLN A 481 -29.76 -9.74 -3.18
N GLU A 482 -30.47 -8.69 -3.62
CA GLU A 482 -30.10 -7.89 -4.79
C GLU A 482 -28.76 -7.16 -4.57
N TRP A 483 -28.51 -6.66 -3.35
CA TRP A 483 -27.27 -6.02 -2.94
C TRP A 483 -26.06 -6.96 -3.07
N TRP A 484 -26.14 -8.16 -2.50
CA TRP A 484 -25.04 -9.12 -2.54
C TRP A 484 -24.81 -9.70 -3.93
N GLU A 485 -25.88 -9.95 -4.67
CA GLU A 485 -25.78 -10.43 -6.06
C GLU A 485 -25.12 -9.38 -6.96
N GLU A 486 -25.50 -8.10 -6.83
CA GLU A 486 -24.90 -7.02 -7.62
C GLU A 486 -23.41 -6.83 -7.29
N ILE A 487 -23.04 -6.91 -6.00
CA ILE A 487 -21.64 -6.92 -5.58
C ILE A 487 -20.90 -8.05 -6.30
N ARG A 488 -21.34 -9.30 -6.20
CA ARG A 488 -20.63 -10.47 -6.73
C ARG A 488 -20.57 -10.57 -8.25
N THR A 489 -21.59 -10.09 -8.94
CA THR A 489 -21.72 -10.30 -10.39
C THR A 489 -21.33 -9.08 -11.22
N VAL A 490 -21.34 -7.88 -10.61
CA VAL A 490 -21.04 -6.63 -11.30
C VAL A 490 -19.85 -5.91 -10.66
N GLY A 491 -19.97 -5.55 -9.38
CA GLY A 491 -19.04 -4.65 -8.71
C GLY A 491 -17.66 -5.28 -8.43
N HIS A 492 -17.74 -6.50 -7.95
CA HIS A 492 -16.69 -7.29 -7.35
C HIS A 492 -16.76 -8.68 -7.97
N ALA A 493 -15.72 -9.02 -8.72
CA ALA A 493 -15.21 -10.38 -8.57
C ALA A 493 -14.47 -10.56 -7.21
N SER A 494 -14.91 -9.82 -6.17
CA SER A 494 -14.72 -9.85 -4.70
C SER A 494 -13.75 -8.82 -4.01
N GLY A 495 -13.90 -8.49 -2.68
CA GLY A 495 -13.14 -7.40 -1.96
C GLY A 495 -12.78 -7.46 -0.43
N HIS A 496 -11.97 -6.51 0.15
CA HIS A 496 -12.06 -5.76 1.47
C HIS A 496 -10.73 -5.23 2.17
N HIS A 497 -10.77 -4.14 3.02
CA HIS A 497 -9.65 -3.40 3.72
C HIS A 497 -9.88 -2.85 5.17
N ALA A 498 -8.79 -2.55 5.93
CA ALA A 498 -8.62 -1.31 6.76
C ALA A 498 -7.21 -1.01 7.36
N ALA A 499 -6.17 -1.85 7.28
CA ALA A 499 -5.01 -1.74 8.19
C ALA A 499 -3.70 -1.09 7.65
N VAL A 500 -3.60 -0.71 6.37
CA VAL A 500 -2.30 -0.31 5.79
C VAL A 500 -2.18 1.15 5.31
N ASN A 501 -3.11 2.03 5.72
CA ASN A 501 -3.10 3.46 5.32
C ASN A 501 -2.28 4.36 6.27
N PHE A 502 -2.62 4.46 7.56
CA PHE A 502 -2.11 5.54 8.43
C PHE A 502 -0.65 5.42 8.88
N GLY A 503 -0.01 4.24 8.71
CA GLY A 503 1.42 4.05 9.00
C GLY A 503 2.38 4.56 7.91
N GLN A 504 1.86 5.05 6.78
CA GLN A 504 2.63 5.43 5.58
C GLN A 504 3.77 6.41 5.88
N TYR A 505 3.49 7.55 6.49
CA TYR A 505 4.53 8.54 6.77
C TYR A 505 5.51 8.07 7.85
N ALA A 506 5.02 7.42 8.91
CA ALA A 506 5.85 6.98 10.03
C ALA A 506 6.95 5.99 9.62
N TYR A 507 6.67 5.15 8.62
CA TYR A 507 7.60 4.12 8.15
C TYR A 507 8.27 4.45 6.80
N ALA A 508 7.61 5.19 5.90
CA ALA A 508 8.14 5.51 4.57
C ALA A 508 8.49 6.99 4.36
N GLY A 509 8.25 7.86 5.34
CA GLY A 509 8.68 9.27 5.31
C GLY A 509 10.21 9.43 5.31
N TYR A 510 10.96 8.44 5.80
CA TYR A 510 12.42 8.36 5.65
C TYR A 510 12.76 7.31 4.58
N PHE A 511 12.94 7.74 3.33
CA PHE A 511 13.03 6.81 2.20
C PHE A 511 14.17 5.77 2.30
N PRO A 512 15.33 5.96 2.98
CA PRO A 512 16.30 4.87 3.13
C PRO A 512 15.74 3.66 3.89
N ASN A 513 14.73 3.88 4.76
CA ASN A 513 14.04 2.83 5.47
C ASN A 513 13.04 2.05 4.58
N LYS A 514 12.33 2.75 3.69
CA LYS A 514 11.36 2.16 2.75
C LYS A 514 11.46 2.85 1.37
N PRO A 515 12.52 2.59 0.59
CA PRO A 515 12.65 3.17 -0.74
C PRO A 515 11.48 2.68 -1.60
N THR A 516 10.83 3.56 -2.36
CA THR A 516 9.72 3.20 -3.26
C THR A 516 10.21 2.71 -4.62
N ILE A 517 11.46 3.03 -4.97
CA ILE A 517 12.10 2.69 -6.22
C ILE A 517 13.58 2.35 -5.98
N ALA A 518 14.04 1.31 -6.65
CA ALA A 518 15.45 1.06 -6.91
C ALA A 518 15.74 1.43 -8.37
N ARG A 519 16.68 2.34 -8.63
CA ARG A 519 16.92 2.91 -9.96
C ARG A 519 17.99 2.20 -10.78
N THR A 520 18.84 1.43 -10.12
CA THR A 520 19.97 0.71 -10.75
C THR A 520 19.89 -0.77 -10.44
N LYS A 521 20.47 -1.61 -11.31
CA LYS A 521 20.65 -3.05 -11.05
C LYS A 521 21.63 -3.29 -9.90
N MET A 522 21.61 -4.50 -9.34
CA MET A 522 22.63 -4.97 -8.42
C MET A 522 24.04 -4.78 -9.01
N PRO A 523 25.02 -4.26 -8.24
CA PRO A 523 26.39 -4.09 -8.72
C PRO A 523 27.07 -5.40 -9.17
N SER A 524 26.62 -6.55 -8.69
CA SER A 524 27.12 -7.87 -9.07
C SER A 524 26.40 -8.52 -10.26
N GLU A 525 25.33 -7.91 -10.79
CA GLU A 525 24.65 -8.42 -11.98
C GLU A 525 25.43 -8.03 -13.24
N ASP A 526 26.17 -8.97 -13.82
CA ASP A 526 26.94 -8.81 -15.05
C ASP A 526 27.69 -7.45 -15.14
N PRO A 527 28.54 -7.10 -14.16
CA PRO A 527 29.21 -5.82 -14.18
C PRO A 527 30.30 -5.78 -15.26
N SER A 528 30.46 -4.62 -15.88
CA SER A 528 31.74 -4.27 -16.48
C SER A 528 32.79 -4.02 -15.41
N ASP A 529 34.08 -4.15 -15.77
CA ASP A 529 35.19 -3.86 -14.86
C ASP A 529 35.11 -2.45 -14.26
N GLN A 530 34.63 -1.49 -15.06
CA GLN A 530 34.45 -0.11 -14.61
C GLN A 530 33.32 0.03 -13.60
N GLU A 531 32.16 -0.59 -13.85
CA GLU A 531 31.03 -0.57 -12.89
C GLU A 531 31.42 -1.24 -11.57
N TRP A 532 32.09 -2.39 -11.62
CA TRP A 532 32.55 -3.09 -10.43
C TRP A 532 33.56 -2.25 -9.65
N LYS A 533 34.52 -1.65 -10.34
CA LYS A 533 35.52 -0.77 -9.72
C LYS A 533 34.87 0.43 -9.03
N LEU A 534 33.92 1.11 -9.69
CA LEU A 534 33.20 2.24 -9.10
C LEU A 534 32.45 1.85 -7.83
N PHE A 535 31.79 0.69 -7.84
CA PHE A 535 31.11 0.16 -6.65
C PHE A 535 32.08 -0.13 -5.51
N VAL A 536 33.22 -0.77 -5.79
CA VAL A 536 34.21 -1.11 -4.75
C VAL A 536 34.88 0.14 -4.18
N GLU A 537 35.15 1.15 -5.00
CA GLU A 537 35.79 2.40 -4.57
C GLU A 537 34.84 3.32 -3.78
N ASN A 538 33.55 3.37 -4.14
CA ASN A 538 32.57 4.23 -3.46
C ASN A 538 31.15 3.60 -3.40
N PRO A 539 30.95 2.58 -2.55
CA PRO A 539 29.69 1.85 -2.48
C PRO A 539 28.52 2.69 -1.94
N GLU A 540 28.78 3.72 -1.11
CA GLU A 540 27.75 4.66 -0.65
C GLU A 540 27.19 5.46 -1.81
N ALA A 541 28.05 6.03 -2.67
CA ALA A 541 27.60 6.77 -3.84
C ALA A 541 26.80 5.88 -4.81
N SER A 542 27.23 4.63 -5.01
CA SER A 542 26.46 3.65 -5.79
C SER A 542 25.09 3.37 -5.16
N LEU A 543 25.01 3.27 -3.83
CA LEU A 543 23.74 3.04 -3.12
C LEU A 543 22.79 4.23 -3.27
N LEU A 544 23.31 5.45 -3.18
CA LEU A 544 22.53 6.68 -3.40
C LEU A 544 22.05 6.84 -4.85
N GLN A 545 22.78 6.28 -5.82
CA GLN A 545 22.29 6.16 -7.19
C GLN A 545 21.16 5.13 -7.32
N CYS A 546 21.20 4.05 -6.53
CA CYS A 546 20.12 3.07 -6.47
C CYS A 546 18.85 3.63 -5.82
N PHE A 547 18.98 4.43 -4.75
CA PHE A 547 17.86 5.08 -4.10
C PHE A 547 17.10 6.07 -4.99
N PRO A 548 15.87 6.49 -4.61
CA PRO A 548 15.11 7.51 -5.32
C PRO A 548 15.93 8.78 -5.58
N SER A 549 15.69 9.45 -6.71
CA SER A 549 16.28 10.77 -6.96
C SER A 549 15.76 11.78 -5.94
N GLN A 550 16.46 12.92 -5.80
CA GLN A 550 16.00 14.00 -4.91
C GLN A 550 14.56 14.43 -5.24
N MET A 551 14.24 14.54 -6.54
CA MET A 551 12.89 14.91 -6.96
C MET A 551 11.87 13.83 -6.59
N GLN A 552 12.16 12.55 -6.84
CA GLN A 552 11.26 11.44 -6.51
C GLN A 552 11.01 11.33 -5.01
N ALA A 553 12.07 11.41 -4.19
CA ALA A 553 11.97 11.37 -2.73
C ALA A 553 11.05 12.48 -2.21
N THR A 554 11.26 13.73 -2.66
CA THR A 554 10.41 14.86 -2.29
C THR A 554 8.95 14.66 -2.71
N LYS A 555 8.69 14.09 -3.91
CA LYS A 555 7.31 13.79 -4.35
C LYS A 555 6.62 12.79 -3.42
N VAL A 556 7.31 11.69 -3.14
CA VAL A 556 6.77 10.62 -2.30
C VAL A 556 6.52 11.13 -0.89
N MET A 557 7.49 11.82 -0.28
CA MET A 557 7.35 12.33 1.09
C MET A 557 6.16 13.29 1.23
N ALA A 558 5.99 14.21 0.28
CA ALA A 558 4.86 15.15 0.27
C ALA A 558 3.50 14.45 0.09
N VAL A 559 3.45 13.33 -0.63
CA VAL A 559 2.21 12.58 -0.85
C VAL A 559 1.89 11.69 0.35
N LEU A 560 2.89 10.97 0.88
CA LEU A 560 2.71 10.13 2.06
C LEU A 560 2.30 10.94 3.29
N ASP A 561 2.80 12.16 3.39
CA ASP A 561 2.36 13.17 4.35
C ASP A 561 0.84 13.35 4.29
N VAL A 562 0.34 13.85 3.16
CA VAL A 562 -1.08 14.14 2.97
C VAL A 562 -1.92 12.89 3.25
N LEU A 563 -1.52 11.72 2.74
CA LEU A 563 -2.25 10.46 2.91
C LEU A 563 -2.24 9.91 4.34
N SER A 564 -1.29 10.34 5.18
CA SER A 564 -1.21 9.93 6.59
C SER A 564 -1.88 10.93 7.53
N HIS A 565 -2.46 12.01 7.00
CA HIS A 565 -3.11 13.03 7.80
C HIS A 565 -4.53 12.62 8.20
N HIS A 566 -4.95 12.98 9.41
CA HIS A 566 -6.33 12.88 9.84
C HIS A 566 -6.99 14.26 9.74
N SER A 567 -8.09 14.37 8.98
CA SER A 567 -8.81 15.64 8.91
C SER A 567 -9.44 15.98 10.26
N PRO A 568 -9.61 17.27 10.62
CA PRO A 568 -10.27 17.66 11.86
C PRO A 568 -11.70 17.16 12.01
N ASP A 569 -12.39 16.85 10.90
CA ASP A 569 -13.74 16.30 10.84
C ASP A 569 -13.76 14.78 10.57
N GLU A 570 -12.66 14.08 10.89
CA GLU A 570 -12.61 12.62 10.81
C GLU A 570 -13.51 11.98 11.86
N GLU A 571 -14.22 10.92 11.47
CA GLU A 571 -15.08 10.12 12.36
C GLU A 571 -14.40 8.77 12.64
N TYR A 572 -14.06 8.51 13.90
CA TYR A 572 -13.35 7.29 14.28
C TYR A 572 -14.29 6.15 14.66
N ILE A 573 -13.76 4.93 14.55
CA ILE A 573 -14.47 3.69 14.86
C ILE A 573 -15.07 3.72 16.28
N GLY A 574 -16.39 3.54 16.34
CA GLY A 574 -17.14 3.43 17.58
C GLY A 574 -17.27 4.73 18.37
N GLU A 575 -16.91 5.90 17.82
CA GLU A 575 -17.11 7.20 18.48
C GLU A 575 -18.50 7.77 18.24
N GLU A 576 -18.87 7.96 16.97
CA GLU A 576 -20.13 8.56 16.57
C GLU A 576 -21.23 7.51 16.45
N MET A 577 -22.31 7.70 17.20
CA MET A 577 -23.48 6.83 17.17
C MET A 577 -24.48 7.36 16.15
N GLU A 578 -24.88 6.51 15.20
CA GLU A 578 -26.00 6.82 14.29
C GLU A 578 -27.27 7.10 15.11
N PRO A 579 -28.01 8.20 14.88
CA PRO A 579 -29.16 8.58 15.71
C PRO A 579 -30.20 7.48 15.87
N SER A 580 -30.47 6.73 14.80
CA SER A 580 -31.44 5.63 14.84
C SER A 580 -31.01 4.46 15.72
N TRP A 581 -29.70 4.27 15.95
CA TRP A 581 -29.21 3.28 16.91
C TRP A 581 -29.50 3.71 18.35
N GLY A 582 -29.46 5.02 18.63
CA GLY A 582 -29.77 5.58 19.94
C GLY A 582 -31.25 5.48 20.33
N GLU A 583 -32.15 5.39 19.35
CA GLU A 583 -33.59 5.23 19.56
C GLU A 583 -33.98 3.77 19.87
N ASP A 584 -33.18 2.80 19.44
CA ASP A 584 -33.36 1.38 19.78
C ASP A 584 -32.52 1.00 21.01
N PRO A 585 -33.14 0.68 22.16
CA PRO A 585 -32.40 0.40 23.39
C PRO A 585 -31.43 -0.78 23.29
N VAL A 586 -31.73 -1.79 22.47
CA VAL A 586 -30.89 -2.99 22.30
C VAL A 586 -29.66 -2.64 21.48
N ILE A 587 -29.86 -1.94 20.38
CA ILE A 587 -28.76 -1.50 19.51
C ILE A 587 -27.88 -0.47 20.22
N LYS A 588 -28.48 0.52 20.89
CA LYS A 588 -27.75 1.50 21.69
C LYS A 588 -26.82 0.84 22.70
N ALA A 589 -27.33 -0.11 23.48
CA ALA A 589 -26.54 -0.82 24.48
C ALA A 589 -25.38 -1.61 23.84
N ALA A 590 -25.61 -2.22 22.67
CA ALA A 590 -24.56 -2.93 21.93
C ALA A 590 -23.47 -1.96 21.40
N PHE A 591 -23.84 -0.76 20.94
CA PHE A 591 -22.89 0.26 20.48
C PHE A 591 -22.09 0.85 21.65
N GLU A 592 -22.74 1.16 22.77
CA GLU A 592 -22.08 1.65 23.98
C GLU A 592 -21.06 0.62 24.50
N LYS A 593 -21.36 -0.67 24.37
CA LYS A 593 -20.41 -1.75 24.66
C LYS A 593 -19.20 -1.74 23.71
N LEU A 594 -19.41 -1.52 22.40
CA LEU A 594 -18.31 -1.35 21.44
C LEU A 594 -17.43 -0.16 21.84
N ASN A 595 -18.03 1.01 22.05
CA ASN A 595 -17.33 2.24 22.46
C ASN A 595 -16.50 2.02 23.72
N GLY A 596 -17.10 1.41 24.75
CA GLY A 596 -16.42 1.11 26.00
C GLY A 596 -15.23 0.14 25.82
N ARG A 597 -15.37 -0.87 24.96
CA ARG A 597 -14.27 -1.80 24.65
C ARG A 597 -13.13 -1.09 23.93
N LEU A 598 -13.42 -0.31 22.89
CA LEU A 598 -12.40 0.41 22.12
C LEU A 598 -11.65 1.43 22.98
N LYS A 599 -12.36 2.19 23.81
CA LYS A 599 -11.73 3.09 24.81
C LYS A 599 -10.85 2.31 25.80
N GLY A 600 -11.31 1.14 26.25
CA GLY A 600 -10.53 0.27 27.13
C GLY A 600 -9.23 -0.25 26.49
N LEU A 601 -9.22 -0.50 25.18
CA LEU A 601 -8.01 -0.88 24.43
C LEU A 601 -7.02 0.29 24.39
N LEU A 602 -7.47 1.48 24.00
CA LEU A 602 -6.64 2.70 23.94
C LEU A 602 -6.02 3.06 25.30
N MET A 603 -6.78 2.91 26.40
CA MET A 603 -6.25 3.18 27.74
C MET A 603 -5.16 2.19 28.17
N LYS A 604 -5.24 0.92 27.74
CA LYS A 604 -4.20 -0.07 28.04
C LYS A 604 -2.90 0.25 27.32
N GLU A 605 -2.96 0.65 26.05
CA GLU A 605 -1.78 1.06 25.28
C GLU A 605 -1.04 2.23 25.95
N ILE A 606 -1.79 3.25 26.41
CA ILE A 606 -1.21 4.40 27.13
C ILE A 606 -0.51 3.97 28.42
N GLN A 607 -1.02 2.97 29.14
CA GLN A 607 -0.40 2.47 30.38
C GLN A 607 0.86 1.61 30.15
N THR A 608 0.95 0.91 29.02
CA THR A 608 2.18 0.17 28.63
C THR A 608 3.25 1.06 27.98
N ALA A 609 2.90 2.29 27.59
CA ALA A 609 3.82 3.27 27.01
C ALA A 609 4.46 4.22 28.05
N ILE A 610 3.99 4.20 29.31
CA ILE A 610 4.57 4.86 30.49
C ILE A 610 5.39 3.84 31.25
#